data_AF-A0A965IVV8-F1
#
_entry.id   AF-A0A965IVV8-F1
#
_cell.length_a   1.000
_cell.length_b   1.000
_cell.length_c   1.000
_cell.angle_alpha   90.00
_cell.angle_beta   90.00
_cell.angle_gamma   90.00
#
_symmetry.space_group_name_H-M   'P 1'
#
loop_
_entity.id
_entity.type
_entity.pdbx_description
1 polymer ?
#
loop_
_entity_poly.entity_id
_entity_poly.type
_entity_poly.pdbx_seq_one_letter_code
_entity_poly.pdbx_strand_id
1 'polypeptide(L)' 'MGTTASLHVDDDVGREAFDAALRVVREELERLEAMFSVFRPDSEISRINSGTLHHLDASPEVVD' A
#
# COMPACT_ATOMS: atom_id res chain seq x y z
N MET A 1 -5.07 5.62 -3.53
CA MET A 1 -5.22 5.04 -4.86
C MET A 1 -6.68 5.24 -5.17
N GLY A 2 -7.00 6.35 -5.85
CA GLY A 2 -8.37 6.78 -6.11
C GLY A 2 -9.03 5.96 -7.23
N THR A 3 -8.91 4.63 -7.17
CA THR A 3 -9.36 3.69 -8.19
C THR A 3 -9.92 2.42 -7.55
N THR A 4 -10.58 1.59 -8.35
CA THR A 4 -11.07 0.28 -7.94
C THR A 4 -10.01 -0.79 -8.25
N ALA A 5 -9.77 -1.67 -7.28
CA ALA A 5 -9.00 -2.90 -7.47
C ALA A 5 -9.93 -4.11 -7.37
N SER A 6 -9.73 -5.10 -8.23
CA SER A 6 -10.42 -6.40 -8.18
C SER A 6 -9.42 -7.53 -7.95
N LEU A 7 -9.82 -8.50 -7.13
CA LEU A 7 -9.06 -9.72 -6.86
C LEU A 7 -9.87 -10.91 -7.39
N HIS A 8 -9.23 -11.71 -8.23
CA HIS A 8 -9.77 -12.98 -8.69
C HIS A 8 -8.79 -14.09 -8.30
N VAL A 9 -9.31 -15.17 -7.74
CA VAL A 9 -8.54 -16.34 -7.31
C VAL A 9 -9.07 -17.52 -8.10
N ASP A 10 -8.18 -18.20 -8.82
CA ASP A 10 -8.48 -19.41 -9.59
C ASP A 10 -7.92 -20.62 -8.83
N ASP A 11 -8.69 -21.11 -7.85
CA ASP A 11 -8.35 -22.27 -7.03
C ASP A 11 -9.60 -22.81 -6.29
N ASP A 12 -9.57 -24.06 -5.83
CA ASP A 12 -10.61 -24.66 -4.99
C ASP A 12 -10.31 -24.38 -3.51
N VAL A 13 -10.54 -23.13 -3.11
CA VAL A 13 -10.26 -22.65 -1.75
C VAL A 13 -11.52 -22.47 -0.93
N GLY A 14 -11.42 -22.86 0.35
CA GLY A 14 -12.46 -22.55 1.33
C GLY A 14 -12.60 -21.03 1.55
N ARG A 15 -13.80 -20.60 1.93
CA ARG A 15 -14.13 -19.18 2.15
C ARG A 15 -13.18 -18.47 3.13
N GLU A 16 -12.76 -19.16 4.18
CA GLU A 16 -11.82 -18.61 5.17
C GLU A 16 -10.45 -18.28 4.56
N ALA A 17 -9.93 -19.16 3.69
CA ALA A 17 -8.65 -18.92 3.01
C ALA A 17 -8.76 -17.75 2.01
N PHE A 18 -9.89 -17.66 1.29
CA PHE A 18 -10.17 -16.52 0.42
C PHE A 18 -10.26 -15.20 1.18
N ASP A 19 -10.99 -15.17 2.30
CA ASP A 19 -11.13 -13.97 3.15
C ASP A 19 -9.77 -13.55 3.73
N ALA A 20 -8.92 -14.51 4.10
CA ALA A 20 -7.55 -14.25 4.54
C ALA A 20 -6.69 -13.63 3.41
N ALA A 21 -6.76 -14.16 2.19
CA ALA A 21 -6.03 -13.61 1.04
C ALA A 21 -6.50 -12.19 0.70
N LEU A 22 -7.82 -11.96 0.71
CA LEU A 22 -8.40 -10.63 0.47
C LEU A 22 -7.92 -9.61 1.50
N ARG A 23 -7.87 -10.00 2.79
CA ARG A 23 -7.35 -9.14 3.86
C ARG A 23 -5.89 -8.78 3.63
N VAL A 24 -5.02 -9.74 3.31
CA VAL A 24 -3.59 -9.50 3.06
C VAL A 24 -3.40 -8.55 1.87
N VAL A 25 -4.13 -8.78 0.77
CA VAL A 25 -4.06 -7.89 -0.41
C VAL A 25 -4.52 -6.47 -0.05
N ARG A 26 -5.56 -6.33 0.76
CA ARG A 26 -6.06 -5.03 1.21
C ARG A 26 -5.05 -4.30 2.09
N GLU A 27 -4.46 -5.00 3.06
CA GLU A 27 -3.43 -4.46 3.95
C GLU A 27 -2.21 -3.98 3.15
N GLU A 28 -1.81 -4.73 2.12
CA GLU A 28 -0.68 -4.35 1.27
C GLU A 28 -0.99 -3.13 0.40
N LEU A 29 -2.19 -3.06 -0.19
CA LEU A 29 -2.62 -1.87 -0.93
C LEU A 29 -2.68 -0.62 -0.03
N GLU A 30 -3.08 -0.78 1.23
CA GLU A 30 -3.12 0.31 2.20
C GLU A 30 -1.72 0.74 2.64
N ARG A 31 -0.77 -0.20 2.80
CA ARG A 31 0.65 0.09 3.04
C ARG A 31 1.27 0.87 1.88
N LEU A 32 1.05 0.41 0.65
CA LEU A 32 1.53 1.09 -0.57
C LEU A 32 0.96 2.50 -0.67
N GLU A 33 -0.33 2.67 -0.32
CA GLU A 33 -0.97 3.98 -0.29
C GLU A 33 -0.36 4.91 0.75
N ALA A 34 0.01 4.39 1.92
CA ALA A 34 0.68 5.16 2.97
C ALA A 34 2.11 5.57 2.58
N MET A 35 2.77 4.86 1.68
CA MET A 35 4.11 5.26 1.22
C MET A 35 4.05 6.21 0.02
N PHE A 36 3.28 5.85 -1.02
CA PHE A 36 3.44 6.45 -2.35
C PHE A 36 2.41 7.53 -2.72
N SER A 37 1.37 7.74 -1.92
CA SER A 37 0.29 8.64 -2.31
C SER A 37 0.65 10.11 -2.16
N VAL A 38 0.78 10.84 -3.27
CA VAL A 38 1.01 12.31 -3.28
C VAL A 38 -0.20 13.12 -2.78
N PHE A 39 -1.35 12.48 -2.61
CA PHE A 39 -2.59 13.13 -2.19
C PHE A 39 -2.85 12.97 -0.69
N ARG A 40 -2.15 12.03 -0.04
CA ARG A 40 -2.19 11.83 1.41
C ARG A 40 -1.04 12.61 2.05
N PRO A 41 -1.32 13.61 2.91
CA PRO A 41 -0.27 14.44 3.51
C PRO A 41 0.61 13.67 4.49
N ASP A 42 0.10 12.57 5.03
CA ASP A 42 0.80 11.65 5.93
C ASP A 42 1.68 10.64 5.19
N SER A 43 1.63 10.58 3.85
CA SER A 43 2.44 9.61 3.12
C SER A 43 3.92 9.95 3.12
N GLU A 44 4.76 8.92 2.98
CA GLU A 44 6.21 9.12 2.94
C GLU A 44 6.63 10.05 1.78
N ILE A 45 6.09 9.86 0.57
CA ILE A 45 6.37 10.74 -0.57
C ILE A 45 5.93 12.18 -0.31
N SER A 46 4.74 12.40 0.25
CA SER A 46 4.28 13.76 0.59
C SER A 46 5.16 14.41 1.65
N ARG A 47 5.64 13.63 2.62
CA ARG A 47 6.56 14.10 3.66
C ARG A 47 7.95 14.41 3.12
N ILE A 48 8.46 13.61 2.19
CA ILE A 48 9.71 13.91 1.46
C ILE A 48 9.56 15.19 0.65
N ASN A 49 8.48 15.34 -0.12
CA ASN A 49 8.21 16.52 -0.95
C ASN A 49 8.07 17.81 -0.12
N SER A 50 7.54 17.70 1.10
CA SER A 50 7.46 18.83 2.05
C SER A 50 8.73 19.04 2.88
N GLY A 51 9.74 18.17 2.74
CA GLY A 51 10.99 18.23 3.50
C GLY A 51 10.86 17.82 4.97
N THR A 52 9.73 17.21 5.36
CA THR A 52 9.46 16.75 6.74
C THR A 52 9.90 15.30 7.00
N LEU A 53 10.31 14.59 5.95
CA LEU A 53 10.99 13.29 6.01
C LEU A 53 12.23 13.36 5.12
N HIS A 54 13.39 13.01 5.67
CA HIS A 54 14.61 12.91 4.90
C HIS A 54 14.61 11.59 4.11
N HIS A 55 15.11 11.60 2.87
CA HIS A 55 15.07 10.43 1.97
C HIS A 55 15.79 9.20 2.55
N LEU A 56 16.86 9.39 3.33
CA LEU A 56 17.57 8.28 4.00
C LEU A 56 16.80 7.66 5.18
N ASP A 57 15.77 8.35 5.69
CA ASP A 57 14.93 7.89 6.79
C ASP A 57 13.61 7.29 6.29
N ALA A 58 13.39 7.29 4.98
CA ALA A 58 12.21 6.68 4.35
C ALA A 58 12.36 5.16 4.24
N SER A 59 11.24 4.47 4.01
CA SER A 59 11.22 3.03 3.76
C SER A 59 12.08 2.72 2.51
N PRO A 60 12.84 1.60 2.50
CA PRO A 60 13.70 1.26 1.36
C PRO A 60 12.97 1.26 0.01
N GLU A 61 11.72 0.81 -0.01
CA GLU A 61 10.90 0.77 -1.22
C GLU A 61 10.60 2.16 -1.82
N VAL A 62 10.78 3.23 -1.06
CA VAL A 62 10.63 4.61 -1.52
C VAL A 62 11.94 5.15 -2.14
N VAL A 63 13.08 4.53 -1.81
CA VAL A 63 14.42 5.01 -2.16
C VAL A 63 15.07 4.19 -3.28
N ASP A 64 14.85 2.87 -3.31
CA ASP A 64 15.31 1.94 -4.36
C ASP A 64 14.55 2.13 -5.69
#